data_AF-A0A7S0RYR4-F1
#
_entry.id   AF-A0A7S0RYR4-F1
#
_cell.length_a   1.000
_cell.length_b   1.000
_cell.length_c   1.000
_cell.angle_alpha   90.00
_cell.angle_beta   90.00
_cell.angle_gamma   90.00
#
_symmetry.space_group_name_H-M   'P 1'
#
loop_
_entity.id
_entity.type
_entity.pdbx_description
1 polymer ?
#
loop_
_entity_poly.entity_id
_entity_poly.type
_entity_poly.pdbx_seq_one_letter_code
_entity_poly.pdbx_strand_id
1 'polypeptide(L)'
;ATASAPAAAAAASPADDAEPLELKSVVLESPPESLQKKLVKLQDALMDEGIVVEGKLKIAHYRGLCPHCEGGKSFEKSFAMTVEVTAESALYKCFRAKCGWSGAVWLPDVRPARY
;
A
#
# COMPACT_ATOMS: atom_id res chain seq x y z
N ALA A 1 -22.85 -53.38 41.18
CA ALA A 1 -23.55 -52.19 41.75
C ALA A 1 -23.17 -51.01 40.87
N THR A 2 -23.94 -50.67 39.84
CA THR A 2 -25.21 -49.90 39.84
C THR A 2 -25.09 -48.53 40.50
N ALA A 3 -25.15 -47.47 39.69
CA ALA A 3 -25.90 -46.23 39.93
C ALA A 3 -25.58 -45.30 38.74
N SER A 4 -26.50 -45.05 37.79
CA SER A 4 -27.76 -44.31 37.90
C SER A 4 -27.52 -42.80 38.10
N ALA A 5 -27.95 -42.02 37.10
CA ALA A 5 -28.12 -40.56 37.14
C ALA A 5 -29.20 -40.14 38.17
N PRO A 6 -29.37 -38.83 38.49
CA PRO A 6 -30.23 -37.99 37.64
C PRO A 6 -29.85 -36.48 37.55
N ALA A 7 -30.70 -35.78 36.79
CA ALA A 7 -30.69 -34.39 36.34
C ALA A 7 -31.15 -33.32 37.37
N ALA A 8 -30.75 -32.06 37.14
CA ALA A 8 -31.51 -30.80 37.31
C ALA A 8 -30.58 -29.61 36.99
N ALA A 9 -30.73 -28.90 35.86
CA ALA A 9 -31.62 -27.76 35.61
C ALA A 9 -31.29 -26.48 36.42
N ALA A 10 -30.71 -25.48 35.74
CA ALA A 10 -30.92 -24.06 36.02
C ALA A 10 -30.64 -23.23 34.77
N ALA A 11 -31.57 -22.34 34.45
CA ALA A 11 -31.66 -21.51 33.25
C ALA A 11 -31.08 -20.09 33.45
N ALA A 12 -31.16 -19.28 32.39
CA ALA A 12 -30.92 -17.82 32.25
C ALA A 12 -29.47 -17.42 31.89
N SER A 13 -29.14 -16.55 30.93
CA SER A 13 -29.89 -15.67 29.99
C SER A 13 -28.89 -15.12 28.96
N PRO A 14 -29.26 -14.13 28.14
CA PRO A 14 -29.48 -14.20 26.70
C PRO A 14 -28.19 -14.20 25.87
N ALA A 15 -28.29 -14.78 24.67
CA ALA A 15 -27.33 -14.57 23.61
C ALA A 15 -27.20 -13.05 23.37
N ASP A 16 -26.01 -12.54 23.66
CA ASP A 16 -25.56 -11.24 23.19
C ASP A 16 -25.80 -11.21 21.68
N ASP A 17 -26.57 -10.21 21.25
CA ASP A 17 -26.80 -9.84 19.87
C ASP A 17 -25.46 -9.37 19.30
N ALA A 18 -24.57 -10.33 19.03
CA ALA A 18 -23.40 -10.13 18.22
C ALA A 18 -23.90 -10.09 16.78
N GLU A 19 -24.54 -8.96 16.45
CA GLU A 19 -24.79 -8.52 15.10
C GLU A 19 -23.48 -8.78 14.33
N PRO A 20 -23.48 -9.70 13.36
CA PRO A 20 -22.27 -10.05 12.66
C PRO A 20 -21.78 -8.75 12.02
N LEU A 21 -20.58 -8.31 12.41
CA LEU A 21 -19.85 -7.28 11.68
C LEU A 21 -19.58 -7.86 10.30
N GLU A 22 -20.58 -7.74 9.43
CA GLU A 22 -20.49 -8.00 8.01
C GLU A 22 -19.44 -7.01 7.51
N LEU A 23 -18.21 -7.52 7.42
CA LEU A 23 -17.14 -6.95 6.63
C LEU A 23 -17.69 -6.86 5.21
N LYS A 24 -18.35 -5.73 4.92
CA LYS A 24 -18.64 -5.28 3.58
C LYS A 24 -17.29 -5.10 2.94
N SER A 25 -16.83 -6.16 2.30
CA SER A 25 -15.79 -6.15 1.30
C SER A 25 -16.26 -5.14 0.27
N VAL A 26 -15.74 -3.92 0.40
CA VAL A 26 -15.89 -2.92 -0.64
C VAL A 26 -15.20 -3.53 -1.85
N VAL A 27 -16.01 -4.02 -2.78
CA VAL A 27 -15.63 -4.18 -4.17
C VAL A 27 -15.07 -2.81 -4.55
N LEU A 28 -13.75 -2.69 -4.62
CA LEU A 28 -13.09 -1.61 -5.33
C LEU A 28 -13.42 -1.83 -6.80
N GLU A 29 -14.64 -1.43 -7.14
CA GLU A 29 -15.07 -1.17 -8.49
C GLU A 29 -14.00 -0.25 -9.09
N SER A 30 -13.52 -0.65 -10.28
CA SER A 30 -12.35 -0.10 -11.00
C SER A 30 -11.91 1.29 -10.54
N PRO A 31 -10.60 1.51 -10.29
CA PRO A 31 -10.11 2.78 -9.78
C PRO A 31 -10.70 3.93 -10.60
N PRO A 32 -11.37 4.91 -9.95
CA PRO A 32 -12.10 5.96 -10.66
C PRO A 32 -11.19 6.55 -11.73
N GLU A 33 -11.71 6.81 -12.93
CA GLU A 33 -10.91 7.25 -14.08
C GLU A 33 -9.97 8.42 -13.75
N SER A 34 -10.37 9.26 -12.80
CA SER A 34 -9.55 10.32 -12.20
C SER A 34 -8.24 9.82 -11.58
N LEU A 35 -8.24 8.72 -10.83
CA LEU A 35 -7.02 8.11 -10.29
C LEU A 35 -6.13 7.54 -11.39
N GLN A 36 -6.70 6.91 -12.41
CA GLN A 36 -5.90 6.40 -13.53
C GLN A 36 -5.18 7.54 -14.27
N LYS A 37 -5.88 8.67 -14.51
CA LYS A 37 -5.27 9.87 -15.08
C LYS A 37 -4.16 10.43 -14.20
N LYS A 38 -4.37 10.47 -12.87
CA LYS A 38 -3.32 10.88 -11.91
C LYS A 38 -2.11 9.95 -11.97
N LEU A 39 -2.31 8.63 -12.01
CA LEU A 39 -1.23 7.65 -12.10
C LEU A 39 -0.39 7.82 -13.36
N VAL A 40 -1.01 8.12 -14.52
CA VAL A 40 -0.27 8.41 -15.76
C VAL A 40 0.58 9.66 -15.60
N LYS A 41 -0.01 10.78 -15.15
CA LYS A 41 0.75 12.02 -14.91
C LYS A 41 1.88 11.84 -13.89
N LEU A 42 1.66 11.04 -12.85
CA LEU A 42 2.67 10.73 -11.83
C LEU A 42 3.77 9.84 -12.41
N GLN A 43 3.42 8.91 -13.31
CA GLN A 43 4.39 8.09 -14.03
C GLN A 43 5.30 8.94 -14.92
N ASP A 44 4.75 9.93 -15.63
CA ASP A 44 5.56 10.88 -16.40
C ASP A 44 6.52 11.66 -15.48
N ALA A 45 6.02 12.21 -14.36
CA ALA A 45 6.87 12.93 -13.41
C ALA A 45 7.96 12.04 -12.77
N LEU A 46 7.68 10.75 -12.55
CA LEU A 46 8.68 9.78 -12.08
C LEU A 46 9.75 9.52 -13.14
N MET A 47 9.38 9.48 -14.42
CA MET A 47 10.33 9.32 -15.52
C MET A 47 11.24 10.54 -15.67
N ASP A 48 10.74 11.75 -15.44
CA ASP A 48 11.56 12.98 -15.40
C ASP A 48 12.61 12.92 -14.27
N GLU A 49 12.28 12.29 -13.14
CA GLU A 49 13.20 12.02 -12.02
C GLU A 49 14.16 10.84 -12.30
N GLY A 50 14.03 10.17 -13.45
CA GLY A 50 14.83 9.01 -13.84
C GLY A 50 14.37 7.67 -13.24
N ILE A 51 13.15 7.61 -12.69
CA ILE A 51 12.56 6.40 -12.12
C ILE A 51 11.63 5.75 -13.14
N VAL A 52 12.11 4.70 -13.80
CA VAL A 52 11.33 3.94 -14.78
C VAL A 52 10.61 2.77 -14.10
N VAL A 53 9.29 2.72 -14.27
CA VAL A 53 8.44 1.62 -13.80
C VAL A 53 7.98 0.79 -14.99
N GLU A 54 8.17 -0.52 -14.92
CA GLU A 54 7.72 -1.44 -15.97
C GLU A 54 6.19 -1.55 -15.97
N GLY A 55 5.58 -1.23 -17.11
CA GLY A 55 4.13 -1.29 -17.30
C GLY A 55 3.39 -0.07 -16.73
N LYS A 56 2.11 -0.27 -16.40
CA LYS A 56 1.25 0.80 -15.87
C LYS A 56 1.54 1.01 -14.38
N LEU A 57 1.79 2.26 -13.98
CA LEU A 57 1.91 2.63 -12.57
C LEU A 57 0.61 2.31 -11.82
N LYS A 58 0.73 1.81 -10.59
CA LYS A 58 -0.36 1.46 -9.69
C LYS A 58 -0.04 1.98 -8.30
N ILE A 59 -1.08 2.11 -7.48
CA ILE A 59 -0.93 2.36 -6.05
C ILE A 59 -0.37 1.09 -5.42
N ALA A 60 0.95 1.08 -5.17
CA ALA A 60 1.66 -0.07 -4.64
C ALA A 60 3.02 0.34 -4.05
N HIS A 61 3.63 -0.60 -3.35
CA HIS A 61 5.03 -0.55 -2.98
C HIS A 61 5.86 -1.28 -4.03
N TYR A 62 6.83 -0.57 -4.59
CA TYR A 62 7.77 -1.06 -5.58
C TYR A 62 9.13 -1.27 -4.94
N ARG A 63 9.82 -2.33 -5.36
CA ARG A 63 11.21 -2.60 -4.99
C ARG A 63 12.01 -2.95 -6.24
N GLY A 64 13.22 -2.45 -6.33
CA GLY A 64 14.05 -2.65 -7.52
C GLY A 64 15.49 -2.21 -7.33
N LEU A 65 16.20 -2.17 -8.46
CA LEU A 65 17.51 -1.53 -8.52
C LEU A 65 17.34 -0.01 -8.45
N CYS A 66 18.26 0.64 -7.75
CA CYS A 66 18.27 2.10 -7.71
C CYS A 66 18.76 2.63 -9.07
N PRO A 67 18.02 3.49 -9.78
CA PRO A 67 18.49 4.03 -11.06
C PRO A 67 19.72 4.93 -10.91
N HIS A 68 19.95 5.49 -9.71
CA HIS A 68 21.12 6.34 -9.45
C HIS A 68 22.42 5.54 -9.20
N CYS A 69 22.35 4.34 -8.60
CA CYS A 69 23.56 3.58 -8.26
C CYS A 69 23.57 2.14 -8.78
N GLU A 70 22.52 1.73 -9.47
CA GLU A 70 22.34 0.43 -10.14
C GLU A 70 22.52 -0.77 -9.19
N GLY A 71 22.25 -0.59 -7.90
CA GLY A 71 22.52 -1.62 -6.86
C GLY A 71 24.00 -1.77 -6.50
N GLY A 72 24.89 -0.96 -7.08
CA GLY A 72 26.33 -0.96 -6.84
C GLY A 72 27.01 -2.25 -7.28
N LYS A 73 28.13 -2.59 -6.64
CA LYS A 73 28.94 -3.78 -6.98
C LYS A 73 28.18 -5.12 -6.83
N SER A 74 27.15 -5.13 -6.01
CA SER A 74 26.38 -6.30 -5.63
C SER A 74 25.04 -6.39 -6.37
N PHE A 75 24.68 -5.38 -7.18
CA PHE A 75 23.39 -5.29 -7.87
C PHE A 75 22.19 -5.55 -6.94
N GLU A 76 22.27 -5.04 -5.71
CA GLU A 76 21.24 -5.26 -4.70
C GLU A 76 19.99 -4.41 -4.99
N LYS A 77 18.82 -5.01 -4.76
CA LYS A 77 17.52 -4.33 -4.86
C LYS A 77 17.26 -3.43 -3.65
N SER A 78 18.10 -2.42 -3.47
CA SER A 78 18.07 -1.49 -2.34
C SER A 78 17.12 -0.31 -2.52
N PHE A 79 16.47 -0.18 -3.68
CA PHE A 79 15.53 0.90 -3.96
C PHE A 79 14.11 0.48 -3.62
N ALA A 80 13.40 1.33 -2.90
CA ALA A 80 11.97 1.21 -2.70
C ALA A 80 11.27 2.50 -3.10
N MET A 81 10.09 2.35 -3.67
CA MET A 81 9.19 3.45 -4.00
C MET A 81 7.77 3.09 -3.54
N THR A 82 7.03 4.06 -3.04
CA THR A 82 5.64 3.91 -2.59
C THR A 82 4.80 4.95 -3.29
N VAL A 83 3.79 4.52 -4.01
CA VAL A 83 2.78 5.40 -4.59
C VAL A 83 1.65 5.58 -3.59
N GLU A 84 1.31 6.83 -3.27
CA GLU A 84 0.25 7.16 -2.33
C GLU A 84 -1.13 6.76 -2.87
N VAL A 85 -2.09 6.49 -1.97
CA VAL A 85 -3.46 6.05 -2.31
C VAL A 85 -4.21 7.08 -3.15
N THR A 86 -3.88 8.36 -3.01
CA THR A 86 -4.45 9.47 -3.80
C THR A 86 -3.87 9.53 -5.22
N ALA A 87 -2.79 8.80 -5.50
CA ALA A 87 -1.95 8.90 -6.69
C ALA A 87 -1.42 10.32 -6.96
N GLU A 88 -1.28 11.14 -5.91
CA GLU A 88 -0.80 12.51 -6.01
C GLU A 88 0.70 12.63 -5.78
N SER A 89 1.27 11.66 -5.07
CA SER A 89 2.67 11.61 -4.74
C SER A 89 3.23 10.20 -4.77
N ALA A 90 4.54 10.10 -4.99
CA ALA A 90 5.31 8.88 -4.84
C ALA A 90 6.58 9.18 -4.04
N LEU A 91 6.78 8.44 -2.95
CA LEU A 91 7.96 8.54 -2.10
C LEU A 91 8.95 7.47 -2.51
N TYR A 92 10.23 7.82 -2.63
CA TYR A 92 11.26 6.86 -2.98
C TYR A 92 12.50 6.98 -2.10
N LYS A 93 13.20 5.86 -1.92
CA LYS A 93 14.44 5.77 -1.15
C LYS A 93 15.30 4.59 -1.56
N CYS A 94 16.59 4.84 -1.71
CA CYS A 94 17.64 3.84 -1.77
C CYS A 94 18.20 3.61 -0.36
N PHE A 95 18.02 2.39 0.17
CA PHE A 95 18.50 1.98 1.49
C PHE A 95 20.01 1.68 1.54
N ARG A 96 20.71 1.78 0.40
CA ARG A 96 22.14 1.54 0.36
C ARG A 96 22.86 2.70 1.04
N ALA A 97 23.57 2.43 2.12
CA ALA A 97 24.24 3.44 2.95
C ALA A 97 25.16 4.40 2.17
N LYS A 98 25.76 3.93 1.07
CA LYS A 98 26.64 4.75 0.21
C LYS A 98 25.91 5.60 -0.83
N CYS A 99 24.67 5.28 -1.16
CA CYS A 99 23.87 6.00 -2.15
C CYS A 99 22.90 6.95 -1.45
N GLY A 100 22.02 6.41 -0.60
CA GLY A 100 21.07 7.21 0.19
C GLY A 100 20.05 8.02 -0.61
N TRP A 101 20.03 7.91 -1.95
CA TRP A 101 19.14 8.70 -2.81
C TRP A 101 17.69 8.53 -2.40
N SER A 102 17.01 9.63 -2.09
CA SER A 102 15.64 9.62 -1.60
C SER A 102 14.94 10.93 -1.92
N GLY A 103 13.62 10.87 -2.08
CA GLY A 103 12.84 12.04 -2.41
C GLY A 103 11.36 11.71 -2.51
N ALA A 104 10.63 12.69 -3.00
CA ALA A 104 9.20 12.61 -3.25
C ALA A 104 8.93 13.25 -4.61
N VAL A 105 8.24 12.53 -5.49
CA VAL A 105 7.69 13.09 -6.72
C VAL A 105 6.23 13.42 -6.47
N TRP A 106 5.82 14.62 -6.86
CA TRP A 106 4.45 15.10 -6.73
C TRP A 106 3.90 15.38 -8.12
N LEU A 107 2.59 15.27 -8.27
CA LEU A 107 1.93 15.81 -9.46
C LEU A 107 2.20 17.31 -9.56
N PRO A 108 2.42 17.85 -10.77
CA PRO A 108 2.76 19.27 -10.96
C PRO A 108 1.67 20.23 -10.45
N ASP A 109 0.42 19.76 -10.46
CA ASP A 109 -0.74 20.52 -10.01
C ASP A 109 -0.99 20.42 -8.49
N VAL A 110 -0.32 19.49 -7.80
CA VAL A 110 -0.49 19.26 -6.36
C VAL A 110 0.59 20.01 -5.61
N ARG A 111 0.22 21.08 -4.91
CA ARG A 111 1.14 21.74 -3.99
C ARG A 111 1.24 20.91 -2.70
N PRO A 112 2.44 20.45 -2.32
CA PRO A 112 2.62 19.84 -1.01
C PRO A 112 2.29 20.88 0.06
N ALA A 113 1.59 20.45 1.12
CA ALA A 113 1.36 21.30 2.28
C ALA A 113 2.74 21.69 2.85
N ARG A 114 3.10 22.97 2.75
CA ARG A 114 4.30 23.50 3.41
C ARG A 114 3.99 23.53 4.91
N TYR A 115 4.71 22.72 5.68
CA TYR A 115 4.68 22.74 7.14
C TYR A 115 5.87 23.55 7.67
#